data_AF-A0A0P9CJL0-F1
#
_entry.id   AF-A0A0P9CJL0-F1
#
_cell.length_a   1.000
_cell.length_b   1.000
_cell.length_c   1.000
_cell.angle_alpha   90.00
_cell.angle_beta   90.00
_cell.angle_gamma   90.00
#
_symmetry.space_group_name_H-M   'P 1'
#
loop_
_entity.id
_entity.type
_entity.pdbx_description
1 polymer ?
#
loop_
_entity_poly.entity_id
_entity_poly.type
_entity_poly.pdbx_seq_one_letter_code
_entity_poly.pdbx_strand_id
1 'polypeptide(L)'
;MSDLHDENRLYPALFALHQEIHEFSKNLDNLTQLLDIQKKLIASVMEAEEEIRIAKAAKHDPSEWQYVRYNFLCLGDCLVFLYIDRFALKQTFFNVDNANPKQSGGFLSGKAGLAAELTVLTNAISHNVPAVLCDLTNVVRYGDICLLGANDPVPIEVKSSKNKDARGKRQKKKLETLTNFFENDQAENLRGFEGTTFRTAFLTEPKSFDKLLVTAFTEAKENGSAHFEVDGCLRFLITTTDEVGRSEMDILFDGVEPSSSLCNFVNQLKTNMLWGCYFPYALTLSEPDHYAMFVRGDISIISMLDLKAFARIFSVDGGTVDIEATEDVLQCKISFEELESDVGTPFFIVGDHMMNRMWFDFLLPSWIVQNSRDMMEKTVRFLEAQTVKE
;
A
#
# COMPACT_ATOMS: atom_id res chain seq x y z
N MET A 1 -17.94 -24.98 7.63
CA MET A 1 -17.37 -25.02 8.99
C MET A 1 -18.00 -23.84 9.72
N SER A 2 -19.01 -24.09 10.56
CA SER A 2 -19.79 -23.06 11.25
C SER A 2 -19.72 -23.27 12.77
N ASP A 3 -18.50 -23.32 13.29
CA ASP A 3 -18.31 -23.09 14.71
C ASP A 3 -18.16 -21.58 14.87
N LEU A 4 -19.01 -20.98 15.72
CA LEU A 4 -18.89 -19.59 16.11
C LEU A 4 -17.44 -19.32 16.52
N HIS A 5 -16.69 -18.61 15.68
CA HIS A 5 -15.54 -17.88 16.15
C HIS A 5 -16.09 -16.90 17.19
N ASP A 6 -15.80 -17.13 18.47
CA ASP A 6 -15.89 -16.06 19.45
C ASP A 6 -15.11 -14.89 18.84
N GLU A 7 -15.82 -13.82 18.48
CA GLU A 7 -15.20 -12.68 17.81
C GLU A 7 -13.97 -12.26 18.61
N ASN A 8 -12.84 -12.06 17.92
CA ASN A 8 -11.60 -11.68 18.59
C ASN A 8 -11.87 -10.47 19.51
N ARG A 9 -11.52 -10.61 20.79
CA ARG A 9 -11.87 -9.61 21.82
C ARG A 9 -11.32 -8.20 21.54
N LEU A 10 -10.35 -8.06 20.65
CA LEU A 10 -9.77 -6.78 20.25
C LEU A 10 -10.46 -6.12 19.04
N TYR A 11 -11.37 -6.82 18.36
CA TYR A 11 -12.13 -6.24 17.25
C TYR A 11 -12.94 -4.99 17.63
N PRO A 12 -13.63 -4.91 18.77
CA PRO A 12 -14.30 -3.68 19.19
C PRO A 12 -13.36 -2.47 19.27
N ALA A 13 -12.14 -2.67 19.81
CA ALA A 13 -11.13 -1.61 19.89
C ALA A 13 -10.58 -1.22 18.50
N LEU A 14 -10.37 -2.21 17.63
CA LEU A 14 -9.96 -2.00 16.24
C LEU A 14 -10.96 -1.13 15.47
N PHE A 15 -12.25 -1.47 15.53
CA PHE A 15 -13.28 -0.74 14.78
C PHE A 15 -13.57 0.64 15.38
N ALA A 16 -13.48 0.80 16.70
CA ALA A 16 -13.57 2.11 17.33
C ALA A 16 -12.41 3.04 16.90
N LEU A 17 -11.19 2.50 16.79
CA LEU A 17 -10.04 3.26 16.31
C LEU A 17 -10.13 3.62 14.83
N HIS A 18 -10.65 2.73 13.99
CA HIS A 18 -10.96 3.03 12.59
C HIS A 18 -11.90 4.23 12.47
N GLN A 19 -13.01 4.25 13.21
CA GLN A 19 -13.92 5.40 13.26
C GLN A 19 -13.23 6.67 13.72
N GLU A 20 -12.42 6.61 14.77
CA GLU A 20 -11.70 7.77 15.30
C GLU A 20 -10.69 8.36 14.30
N ILE A 21 -10.04 7.52 13.50
CA ILE A 21 -9.14 7.94 12.42
C ILE A 21 -9.92 8.65 11.30
N HIS A 22 -11.12 8.18 10.96
CA HIS A 22 -11.97 8.85 9.97
C HIS A 22 -12.56 10.17 10.47
N GLU A 23 -12.83 10.30 11.77
CA GLU A 23 -13.17 11.61 12.33
C GLU A 23 -11.95 12.55 12.34
N PHE A 24 -10.77 12.02 12.65
CA PHE A 24 -9.52 12.77 12.61
C PHE A 24 -9.16 13.23 11.20
N SER A 25 -9.41 12.43 10.15
CA SER A 25 -9.10 12.79 8.76
C SER A 25 -9.81 14.06 8.28
N LYS A 26 -10.91 14.44 8.96
CA LYS A 26 -11.65 15.69 8.70
C LYS A 26 -10.98 16.94 9.28
N ASN A 27 -10.01 16.78 10.18
CA ASN A 27 -9.26 17.87 10.81
C ASN A 27 -7.83 17.44 11.19
N LEU A 28 -6.95 17.40 10.18
CA LEU A 28 -5.55 16.99 10.33
C LEU A 28 -4.70 17.94 11.19
N ASP A 29 -5.18 19.15 11.49
CA ASP A 29 -4.49 20.09 12.38
C ASP A 29 -4.66 19.74 13.86
N ASN A 30 -5.56 18.81 14.20
CA ASN A 30 -5.76 18.36 15.58
C ASN A 30 -4.67 17.35 16.02
N LEU A 31 -3.44 17.84 16.17
CA LEU A 31 -2.31 16.99 16.52
C LEU A 31 -2.40 16.38 17.94
N THR A 32 -3.24 16.94 18.81
CA THR A 32 -3.54 16.32 20.12
C THR A 32 -4.34 15.04 19.92
N GLN A 33 -5.34 15.04 19.03
CA GLN A 33 -6.07 13.84 18.64
C GLN A 33 -5.16 12.83 17.93
N LEU A 34 -4.24 13.28 17.07
CA LEU A 34 -3.23 12.39 16.47
C LEU A 34 -2.41 11.66 17.54
N LEU A 35 -1.95 12.37 18.57
CA LEU A 35 -1.19 11.77 19.68
C LEU A 35 -2.06 10.77 20.47
N ASP A 36 -3.32 11.10 20.74
CA ASP A 36 -4.21 10.24 21.52
C ASP A 36 -4.62 8.97 20.76
N ILE A 37 -4.84 9.05 19.45
CA ILE A 37 -5.03 7.87 18.58
C ILE A 37 -3.80 6.97 18.66
N GLN A 38 -2.58 7.54 18.54
CA GLN A 38 -1.35 6.76 18.64
C GLN A 38 -1.20 6.07 20.00
N LYS A 39 -1.52 6.74 21.12
CA LYS A 39 -1.47 6.10 22.45
C LYS A 39 -2.41 4.90 22.54
N LYS A 40 -3.62 5.02 22.00
CA LYS A 40 -4.60 3.92 21.94
C LYS A 40 -4.09 2.78 21.05
N LEU A 41 -3.54 3.09 19.87
CA LEU A 41 -2.92 2.10 18.99
C LEU A 41 -1.76 1.36 19.68
N ILE A 42 -0.87 2.07 20.39
CA ILE A 42 0.22 1.44 21.16
C ILE A 42 -0.35 0.43 22.15
N ALA A 43 -1.35 0.83 22.94
CA ALA A 43 -1.96 -0.05 23.93
C ALA A 43 -2.55 -1.32 23.27
N SER A 44 -3.33 -1.16 22.19
CA SER A 44 -3.95 -2.27 21.48
C SER A 44 -2.93 -3.18 20.76
N VAL A 45 -1.88 -2.62 20.17
CA VAL A 45 -0.79 -3.41 19.55
C VAL A 45 -0.03 -4.20 20.62
N MET A 46 0.30 -3.58 21.76
CA MET A 46 0.98 -4.25 22.86
C MET A 46 0.13 -5.39 23.45
N GLU A 47 -1.18 -5.20 23.52
CA GLU A 47 -2.11 -6.25 23.96
C GLU A 47 -2.16 -7.42 22.97
N ALA A 48 -2.27 -7.16 21.67
CA ALA A 48 -2.19 -8.20 20.65
C ALA A 48 -0.84 -8.94 20.67
N GLU A 49 0.26 -8.23 20.90
CA GLU A 49 1.60 -8.83 21.05
C GLU A 49 1.74 -9.73 22.26
N GLU A 50 1.10 -9.39 23.37
CA GLU A 50 1.06 -10.25 24.56
C GLU A 50 0.29 -11.53 24.27
N GLU A 51 -0.87 -11.45 23.61
CA GLU A 51 -1.63 -12.64 23.21
C GLU A 51 -0.85 -13.53 22.22
N ILE A 52 -0.12 -12.94 21.27
CA ILE A 52 0.80 -13.71 20.40
C ILE A 52 1.86 -14.44 21.24
N ARG A 53 2.40 -13.79 22.28
CA ARG A 53 3.42 -14.37 23.16
C ARG A 53 2.84 -15.51 23.99
N ILE A 54 1.65 -15.32 24.56
CA ILE A 54 0.92 -16.33 25.34
C ILE A 54 0.61 -17.55 24.46
N ALA A 55 0.04 -17.34 23.27
CA ALA A 55 -0.27 -18.41 22.32
C ALA A 55 0.99 -19.21 21.95
N LYS A 56 2.09 -18.53 21.61
CA LYS A 56 3.37 -19.19 21.31
C LYS A 56 3.94 -19.97 22.50
N ALA A 57 3.88 -19.42 23.71
CA ALA A 57 4.33 -20.10 24.92
C ALA A 57 3.50 -21.35 25.22
N ALA A 58 2.19 -21.28 24.96
CA ALA A 58 1.25 -22.40 25.06
C ALA A 58 1.32 -23.38 23.87
N LYS A 59 2.14 -23.09 22.84
CA LYS A 59 2.22 -23.84 21.57
C LYS A 59 0.88 -23.90 20.80
N HIS A 60 0.05 -22.88 20.95
CA HIS A 60 -1.13 -22.65 20.12
C HIS A 60 -0.77 -21.81 18.89
N ASP A 61 -1.65 -21.85 17.88
CA ASP A 61 -1.51 -21.04 16.66
C ASP A 61 -1.71 -19.55 16.98
N PRO A 62 -0.71 -18.67 16.75
CA PRO A 62 -0.84 -17.24 17.00
C PRO A 62 -1.44 -16.46 15.83
N SER A 63 -1.81 -17.13 14.72
CA SER A 63 -2.14 -16.47 13.44
C SER A 63 -3.26 -15.43 13.55
N GLU A 64 -4.30 -15.71 14.33
CA GLU A 64 -5.41 -14.77 14.53
C GLU A 64 -4.95 -13.48 15.23
N TRP A 65 -4.15 -13.59 16.28
CA TRP A 65 -3.60 -12.42 16.98
C TRP A 65 -2.59 -11.65 16.13
N GLN A 66 -1.82 -12.36 15.29
CA GLN A 66 -0.94 -11.72 14.30
C GLN A 66 -1.74 -10.93 13.27
N TYR A 67 -2.86 -11.48 12.80
CA TYR A 67 -3.77 -10.82 11.89
C TYR A 67 -4.39 -9.56 12.52
N VAL A 68 -4.88 -9.65 13.75
CA VAL A 68 -5.41 -8.49 14.49
C VAL A 68 -4.34 -7.41 14.70
N ARG A 69 -3.13 -7.80 15.12
CA ARG A 69 -1.99 -6.88 15.24
C ARG A 69 -1.70 -6.18 13.91
N TYR A 70 -1.70 -6.94 12.81
CA TYR A 70 -1.47 -6.40 11.48
C TYR A 70 -2.51 -5.33 11.10
N ASN A 71 -3.79 -5.55 11.40
CA ASN A 71 -4.85 -4.57 11.15
C ASN A 71 -4.67 -3.30 12.00
N PHE A 72 -4.24 -3.40 13.26
CA PHE A 72 -3.87 -2.20 14.03
C PHE A 72 -2.71 -1.44 13.39
N LEU A 73 -1.72 -2.14 12.82
CA LEU A 73 -0.65 -1.47 12.08
C LEU A 73 -1.15 -0.85 10.76
N CYS A 74 -2.15 -1.44 10.10
CA CYS A 74 -2.83 -0.80 8.96
C CYS A 74 -3.56 0.49 9.36
N LEU A 75 -4.11 0.57 10.58
CA LEU A 75 -4.63 1.82 11.13
C LEU A 75 -3.52 2.84 11.38
N GLY A 76 -2.34 2.42 11.83
CA GLY A 76 -1.17 3.30 11.91
C GLY A 76 -0.68 3.76 10.54
N ASP A 77 -0.74 2.90 9.50
CA ASP A 77 -0.46 3.30 8.11
C ASP A 77 -1.39 4.45 7.70
N CYS A 78 -2.69 4.41 8.06
CA CYS A 78 -3.64 5.49 7.76
C CYS A 78 -3.14 6.85 8.25
N LEU A 79 -2.59 6.91 9.47
CA LEU A 79 -2.08 8.16 10.04
C LEU A 79 -0.98 8.79 9.18
N VAL A 80 -0.19 7.98 8.48
CA VAL A 80 0.89 8.47 7.62
C VAL A 80 0.35 8.88 6.25
N PHE A 81 -0.52 8.06 5.66
CA PHE A 81 -1.13 8.31 4.36
C PHE A 81 -2.06 9.53 4.35
N LEU A 82 -2.52 9.99 5.50
CA LEU A 82 -3.27 11.25 5.62
C LEU A 82 -2.41 12.50 5.41
N TYR A 83 -1.09 12.42 5.60
CA TYR A 83 -0.19 13.56 5.45
C TYR A 83 0.75 13.45 4.24
N ILE A 84 1.20 12.25 3.91
CA ILE A 84 2.27 12.03 2.92
C ILE A 84 1.73 11.30 1.71
N ASP A 85 2.19 11.72 0.53
CA ASP A 85 1.88 11.07 -0.73
C ASP A 85 2.19 9.55 -0.71
N ARG A 86 1.28 8.76 -1.26
CA ARG A 86 1.34 7.29 -1.27
C ARG A 86 2.56 6.73 -2.01
N PHE A 87 3.11 7.47 -2.97
CA PHE A 87 4.26 7.03 -3.77
C PHE A 87 5.58 7.44 -3.15
N ALA A 88 5.58 8.54 -2.37
CA ALA A 88 6.68 8.86 -1.45
C ALA A 88 6.78 7.82 -0.32
N LEU A 89 5.65 7.41 0.29
CA LEU A 89 5.63 6.39 1.34
C LEU A 89 6.09 5.00 0.88
N LYS A 90 5.86 4.65 -0.39
CA LYS A 90 6.46 3.43 -0.98
C LYS A 90 7.97 3.37 -0.75
N GLN A 91 8.66 4.51 -0.78
CA GLN A 91 10.11 4.54 -0.66
C GLN A 91 10.59 4.15 0.74
N THR A 92 9.77 4.33 1.79
CA THR A 92 10.09 3.96 3.17
C THR A 92 9.87 2.48 3.48
N PHE A 93 9.24 1.74 2.57
CA PHE A 93 8.94 0.32 2.76
C PHE A 93 10.08 -0.60 2.31
N PHE A 94 10.74 -0.26 1.21
CA PHE A 94 11.79 -1.09 0.60
C PHE A 94 13.17 -0.81 1.17
N ASN A 95 14.07 -1.79 1.09
CA ASN A 95 15.47 -1.58 1.39
C ASN A 95 16.10 -0.62 0.37
N VAL A 96 17.12 0.15 0.77
CA VAL A 96 17.89 0.97 -0.17
C VAL A 96 18.92 0.16 -0.96
N ASP A 97 19.30 -1.02 -0.46
CA ASP A 97 20.33 -1.87 -1.07
C ASP A 97 19.78 -2.93 -2.04
N ASN A 98 18.49 -3.30 -1.92
CA ASN A 98 17.86 -4.31 -2.77
C ASN A 98 16.35 -4.04 -2.92
N ALA A 99 15.71 -4.70 -3.89
CA ALA A 99 14.28 -4.56 -4.16
C ALA A 99 13.36 -5.19 -3.10
N ASN A 100 13.91 -5.85 -2.06
CA ASN A 100 13.09 -6.50 -1.04
C ASN A 100 12.49 -5.49 -0.05
N PRO A 101 11.31 -5.79 0.51
CA PRO A 101 10.80 -5.05 1.66
C PRO A 101 11.84 -5.01 2.78
N LYS A 102 12.05 -3.85 3.37
CA LYS A 102 12.88 -3.73 4.57
C LYS A 102 12.23 -4.54 5.69
N GLN A 103 13.02 -5.14 6.59
CA GLN A 103 12.47 -5.83 7.75
C GLN A 103 11.57 -4.90 8.57
N SER A 104 10.39 -5.37 8.95
CA SER A 104 9.46 -4.63 9.81
C SER A 104 10.02 -4.44 11.23
N GLY A 105 9.44 -3.48 11.95
CA GLY A 105 9.67 -3.31 13.38
C GLY A 105 9.32 -4.57 14.16
N GLY A 106 10.14 -4.89 15.16
CA GLY A 106 9.84 -5.95 16.13
C GLY A 106 8.73 -5.52 17.10
N PHE A 107 8.42 -6.38 18.07
CA PHE A 107 7.40 -6.08 19.08
C PHE A 107 7.65 -4.76 19.81
N LEU A 108 6.60 -3.97 20.04
CA LEU A 108 6.64 -2.77 20.88
C LEU A 108 6.86 -3.12 22.35
N SER A 109 6.27 -4.23 22.80
CA SER A 109 6.39 -4.72 24.17
C SER A 109 7.85 -5.05 24.56
N GLY A 110 8.25 -4.65 25.77
CA GLY A 110 9.59 -4.93 26.32
C GLY A 110 10.72 -4.01 25.83
N LYS A 111 10.43 -2.98 25.02
CA LYS A 111 11.42 -1.99 24.59
C LYS A 111 11.64 -0.92 25.66
N ALA A 112 12.80 -0.94 26.31
CA ALA A 112 13.24 0.16 27.17
C ALA A 112 13.37 1.52 26.43
N GLY A 113 13.42 1.50 25.09
CA GLY A 113 13.52 2.68 24.22
C GLY A 113 12.21 3.43 23.98
N LEU A 114 11.04 2.80 24.18
CA LEU A 114 9.74 3.37 23.81
C LEU A 114 9.45 4.69 24.53
N ALA A 115 9.88 4.85 25.78
CA ALA A 115 9.70 6.10 26.52
C ALA A 115 10.47 7.28 25.90
N ALA A 116 11.67 7.02 25.37
CA ALA A 116 12.46 8.04 24.67
C ALA A 116 11.82 8.39 23.32
N GLU A 117 11.35 7.39 22.59
CA GLU A 117 10.61 7.57 21.33
C GLU A 117 9.33 8.41 21.57
N LEU A 118 8.53 8.07 22.58
CA LEU A 118 7.34 8.84 22.97
C LEU A 118 7.64 10.28 23.38
N THR A 119 8.79 10.51 24.02
CA THR A 119 9.23 11.86 24.37
C THR A 119 9.50 12.70 23.13
N VAL A 120 10.20 12.14 22.14
CA VAL A 120 10.48 12.83 20.88
C VAL A 120 9.20 13.02 20.05
N LEU A 121 8.30 12.03 20.01
CA LEU A 121 6.99 12.13 19.36
C LEU A 121 6.17 13.27 19.95
N THR A 122 6.04 13.30 21.28
CA THR A 122 5.27 14.34 21.99
C THR A 122 5.90 15.71 21.77
N ASN A 123 7.24 15.79 21.73
CA ASN A 123 7.94 17.04 21.45
C ASN A 123 7.68 17.55 20.03
N ALA A 124 7.70 16.69 19.01
CA ALA A 124 7.37 17.09 17.64
C ALA A 124 5.93 17.65 17.55
N ILE A 125 4.98 16.92 18.13
CA ILE A 125 3.57 17.32 18.16
C ILE A 125 3.37 18.65 18.91
N SER A 126 4.05 18.86 20.04
CA SER A 126 3.97 20.13 20.80
C SER A 126 4.56 21.33 20.04
N HIS A 127 5.39 21.08 19.02
CA HIS A 127 5.92 22.10 18.13
C HIS A 127 5.15 22.20 16.80
N ASN A 128 3.90 21.71 16.76
CA ASN A 128 3.03 21.71 15.59
C ASN A 128 3.58 20.95 14.39
N VAL A 129 4.38 19.91 14.62
CA VAL A 129 4.85 19.00 13.58
C VAL A 129 4.11 17.67 13.72
N PRO A 130 3.27 17.26 12.74
CA PRO A 130 2.66 15.94 12.75
C PRO A 130 3.75 14.89 12.69
N ALA A 131 3.64 13.86 13.53
CA ALA A 131 4.63 12.81 13.64
C ALA A 131 3.98 11.50 14.07
N VAL A 132 4.58 10.39 13.64
CA VAL A 132 4.14 9.03 13.99
C VAL A 132 5.29 8.18 14.51
N LEU A 133 5.00 7.19 15.36
CA LEU A 133 5.93 6.10 15.65
C LEU A 133 5.98 5.13 14.47
N CYS A 134 7.17 4.86 13.95
CA CYS A 134 7.34 3.98 12.79
C CYS A 134 6.90 2.54 13.10
N ASP A 135 7.12 2.07 14.32
CA ASP A 135 6.71 0.73 14.79
C ASP A 135 5.19 0.55 14.84
N LEU A 136 4.39 1.62 14.73
CA LEU A 136 2.93 1.54 14.59
C LEU A 136 2.48 1.36 13.14
N THR A 137 3.39 1.26 12.18
CA THR A 137 3.07 1.20 10.75
C THR A 137 3.65 -0.06 10.11
N ASN A 138 3.02 -0.56 9.05
CA ASN A 138 3.63 -1.54 8.16
C ASN A 138 4.47 -0.86 7.05
N VAL A 139 4.18 0.40 6.71
CA VAL A 139 4.77 1.12 5.57
C VAL A 139 6.07 1.86 5.89
N VAL A 140 6.16 2.52 7.06
CA VAL A 140 7.35 3.29 7.43
C VAL A 140 8.32 2.40 8.19
N ARG A 141 9.30 1.85 7.47
CA ARG A 141 10.24 0.86 8.03
C ARG A 141 11.61 1.47 8.40
N TYR A 142 11.79 2.77 8.28
CA TYR A 142 13.01 3.49 8.64
C TYR A 142 12.76 4.41 9.84
N GLY A 143 13.78 4.56 10.69
CA GLY A 143 13.69 5.37 11.91
C GLY A 143 12.78 4.74 12.97
N ASP A 144 12.71 5.41 14.11
CA ASP A 144 11.82 5.08 15.22
C ASP A 144 10.58 6.00 15.20
N ILE A 145 10.74 7.23 14.68
CA ILE A 145 9.69 8.24 14.50
C ILE A 145 9.76 8.77 13.08
N CYS A 146 8.63 9.11 12.48
CA CYS A 146 8.56 9.80 11.19
C CYS A 146 7.87 11.14 11.36
N LEU A 147 8.53 12.23 10.98
CA LEU A 147 7.89 13.54 10.87
C LEU A 147 7.18 13.65 9.53
N LEU A 148 5.99 14.25 9.56
CA LEU A 148 5.05 14.28 8.43
C LEU A 148 4.67 15.73 8.01
N GLY A 149 5.40 16.73 8.52
CA GLY A 149 5.09 18.15 8.28
C GLY A 149 5.60 18.71 6.95
N ALA A 150 6.16 17.87 6.08
CA ALA A 150 6.71 18.23 4.78
C ALA A 150 6.08 17.34 3.70
N ASN A 151 6.36 17.62 2.43
CA ASN A 151 5.86 16.81 1.30
C ASN A 151 6.37 15.36 1.34
N ASP A 152 7.57 15.16 1.88
CA ASP A 152 8.22 13.87 2.02
C ASP A 152 8.31 13.43 3.48
N PRO A 153 8.27 12.11 3.75
CA PRO A 153 8.41 11.59 5.10
C PRO A 153 9.84 11.81 5.58
N VAL A 154 10.00 12.24 6.83
CA VAL A 154 11.33 12.44 7.46
C VAL A 154 11.48 11.48 8.63
N PRO A 155 12.01 10.25 8.39
CA PRO A 155 12.26 9.31 9.47
C PRO A 155 13.46 9.72 10.32
N ILE A 156 13.34 9.55 11.62
CA ILE A 156 14.32 9.92 12.64
C ILE A 156 14.61 8.69 13.50
N GLU A 157 15.89 8.40 13.67
CA GLU A 157 16.37 7.39 14.61
C GLU A 157 16.64 8.03 15.98
N VAL A 158 15.97 7.55 17.02
CA VAL A 158 16.12 8.02 18.40
C VAL A 158 17.23 7.24 19.08
N LYS A 159 18.28 7.94 19.53
CA LYS A 159 19.39 7.32 20.27
C LYS A 159 19.38 7.78 21.73
N SER A 160 19.23 6.82 22.64
CA SER A 160 19.35 7.06 24.08
C SER A 160 20.80 6.96 24.59
N SER A 161 21.74 6.43 23.80
CA SER A 161 23.15 6.29 24.20
C SER A 161 24.13 6.81 23.14
N LYS A 162 25.32 7.23 23.58
CA LYS A 162 26.38 7.83 22.73
C LYS A 162 27.23 6.79 21.98
N ASN A 163 27.06 5.49 22.24
CA ASN A 163 27.90 4.44 21.66
C ASN A 163 27.47 4.13 20.22
N LYS A 164 28.38 4.34 19.26
CA LYS A 164 28.14 4.04 17.83
C LYS A 164 28.50 2.58 17.54
N ASP A 165 27.56 1.68 17.76
CA ASP A 165 27.68 0.29 17.31
C ASP A 165 27.67 0.20 15.77
N ALA A 166 28.22 -0.90 15.23
CA ALA A 166 28.28 -1.10 13.78
C ALA A 166 26.87 -1.17 13.14
N ARG A 167 25.87 -1.63 13.92
CA ARG A 167 24.46 -1.67 13.50
C ARG A 167 23.89 -0.27 13.30
N GLY A 168 24.06 0.62 14.27
CA GLY A 168 23.60 2.00 14.21
C GLY A 168 24.26 2.79 13.08
N LYS A 169 25.55 2.55 12.79
CA LYS A 169 26.21 3.12 11.61
C LYS A 169 25.54 2.68 10.30
N ARG A 170 25.17 1.40 10.17
CA ARG A 170 24.46 0.89 8.97
C ARG A 170 23.06 1.48 8.85
N GLN A 171 22.29 1.54 9.93
CA GLN A 171 20.95 2.17 9.93
C GLN A 171 21.05 3.64 9.51
N LYS A 172 22.00 4.39 10.09
CA LYS A 172 22.25 5.79 9.72
C LYS A 172 22.56 5.94 8.23
N LYS A 173 23.48 5.14 7.69
CA LYS A 173 23.84 5.20 6.26
C LYS A 173 22.63 4.94 5.36
N LYS A 174 21.78 3.97 5.69
CA LYS A 174 20.58 3.69 4.89
C LYS A 174 19.56 4.82 4.95
N LEU A 175 19.39 5.43 6.13
CA LEU A 175 18.52 6.59 6.29
C LEU A 175 19.06 7.80 5.52
N GLU A 176 20.38 8.02 5.53
CA GLU A 176 21.05 9.06 4.71
C GLU A 176 20.82 8.82 3.21
N THR A 177 20.95 7.58 2.73
CA THR A 177 20.65 7.25 1.33
C THR A 177 19.20 7.57 0.97
N LEU A 178 18.24 7.19 1.82
CA LEU A 178 16.82 7.48 1.58
C LEU A 178 16.53 8.99 1.62
N THR A 179 17.12 9.71 2.58
CA THR A 179 16.97 11.17 2.71
C THR A 179 17.50 11.87 1.47
N ASN A 180 18.72 11.51 1.03
CA ASN A 180 19.31 12.06 -0.19
C ASN A 180 18.44 11.77 -1.43
N PHE A 181 17.79 10.61 -1.51
CA PHE A 181 16.90 10.30 -2.62
C PHE A 181 15.66 11.22 -2.65
N PHE A 182 15.07 11.52 -1.49
CA PHE A 182 13.97 12.48 -1.40
C PHE A 182 14.42 13.91 -1.73
N GLU A 183 15.58 14.35 -1.23
CA GLU A 183 16.08 15.71 -1.42
C GLU A 183 16.52 16.00 -2.86
N ASN A 184 17.05 15.00 -3.57
CA ASN A 184 17.64 15.19 -4.90
C ASN A 184 16.80 14.63 -6.05
N ASP A 185 15.68 13.96 -5.76
CA ASP A 185 14.85 13.25 -6.75
C ASP A 185 15.61 12.24 -7.62
N GLN A 186 16.80 11.80 -7.17
CA GLN A 186 17.59 10.81 -7.88
C GLN A 186 18.56 10.07 -6.94
N ALA A 187 18.90 8.84 -7.30
CA ALA A 187 19.94 8.07 -6.63
C ALA A 187 20.58 7.05 -7.57
N GLU A 188 21.89 6.87 -7.43
CA GLU A 188 22.65 5.84 -8.12
C GLU A 188 22.51 4.48 -7.43
N ASN A 189 22.33 3.43 -8.20
CA ASN A 189 22.29 2.04 -7.74
C ASN A 189 21.22 1.78 -6.65
N LEU A 190 20.16 2.58 -6.63
CA LEU A 190 19.09 2.46 -5.63
C LEU A 190 18.43 1.08 -5.75
N ARG A 191 18.26 0.39 -4.62
CA ARG A 191 17.68 -0.97 -4.55
C ARG A 191 18.44 -2.01 -5.37
N GLY A 192 19.72 -1.77 -5.64
CA GLY A 192 20.55 -2.69 -6.40
C GLY A 192 20.28 -2.70 -7.91
N PHE A 193 19.48 -1.75 -8.41
CA PHE A 193 19.32 -1.55 -9.85
C PHE A 193 20.48 -0.73 -10.38
N GLU A 194 21.25 -1.26 -11.33
CA GLU A 194 22.37 -0.52 -11.92
C GLU A 194 21.90 0.77 -12.61
N GLY A 195 22.67 1.85 -12.41
CA GLY A 195 22.41 3.17 -12.99
C GLY A 195 21.60 4.11 -12.11
N THR A 196 21.08 5.17 -12.74
CA THR A 196 20.38 6.25 -12.04
C THR A 196 18.88 5.97 -11.95
N THR A 197 18.35 5.95 -10.73
CA THR A 197 16.91 5.97 -10.49
C THR A 197 16.45 7.41 -10.30
N PHE A 198 15.46 7.84 -11.07
CA PHE A 198 14.82 9.15 -10.92
C PHE A 198 13.47 9.03 -10.22
N ARG A 199 13.18 9.97 -9.31
CA ARG A 199 11.87 10.19 -8.74
C ARG A 199 11.18 11.28 -9.56
N THR A 200 10.00 10.98 -10.06
CA THR A 200 9.25 11.92 -10.90
C THR A 200 7.86 12.10 -10.32
N ALA A 201 7.41 13.35 -10.15
CA ALA A 201 6.02 13.62 -9.86
C ALA A 201 5.13 13.19 -11.03
N PHE A 202 3.96 12.64 -10.73
CA PHE A 202 2.96 12.32 -11.74
C PHE A 202 2.37 13.58 -12.37
N LEU A 203 1.82 13.43 -13.58
CA LEU A 203 1.25 14.56 -14.33
C LEU A 203 -0.18 14.84 -13.92
N THR A 204 -0.89 13.83 -13.42
CA THR A 204 -2.25 13.96 -12.92
C THR A 204 -2.38 13.21 -11.60
N GLU A 205 -3.27 13.70 -10.74
CA GLU A 205 -3.61 13.04 -9.49
C GLU A 205 -4.13 11.62 -9.73
N PRO A 206 -3.81 10.65 -8.85
CA PRO A 206 -4.35 9.30 -8.91
C PRO A 206 -5.88 9.29 -8.97
N LYS A 207 -6.43 8.54 -9.92
CA LYS A 207 -7.86 8.32 -10.05
C LYS A 207 -8.23 6.93 -9.55
N SER A 208 -9.05 6.87 -8.52
CA SER A 208 -9.57 5.62 -7.94
C SER A 208 -11.02 5.35 -8.37
N PHE A 209 -11.42 4.09 -8.26
CA PHE A 209 -12.81 3.63 -8.38
C PHE A 209 -13.41 3.21 -7.02
N ASP A 210 -12.87 3.72 -5.92
CA ASP A 210 -13.31 3.49 -4.55
C ASP A 210 -14.80 3.76 -4.34
N LYS A 211 -15.39 4.74 -5.04
CA LYS A 211 -16.85 4.99 -4.97
C LYS A 211 -17.68 3.83 -5.52
N LEU A 212 -17.22 3.18 -6.60
CA LEU A 212 -17.88 1.99 -7.14
C LEU A 212 -17.78 0.84 -6.16
N LEU A 213 -16.62 0.68 -5.52
CA LEU A 213 -16.40 -0.30 -4.47
C LEU A 213 -17.37 -0.10 -3.30
N VAL A 214 -17.49 1.13 -2.76
CA VAL A 214 -18.41 1.44 -1.65
C VAL A 214 -19.86 1.14 -2.03
N THR A 215 -20.28 1.52 -3.24
CA THR A 215 -21.63 1.25 -3.74
C THR A 215 -21.90 -0.25 -3.81
N ALA A 216 -20.95 -1.02 -4.36
CA ALA A 216 -21.08 -2.46 -4.48
C ALA A 216 -21.03 -3.17 -3.10
N PHE A 217 -20.31 -2.64 -2.12
CA PHE A 217 -20.36 -3.14 -0.74
C PHE A 217 -21.77 -3.01 -0.14
N THR A 218 -22.40 -1.84 -0.30
CA THR A 218 -23.77 -1.61 0.18
C THR A 218 -24.75 -2.56 -0.51
N GLU A 219 -24.66 -2.68 -1.84
CA GLU A 219 -25.52 -3.58 -2.61
C GLU A 219 -25.31 -5.05 -2.21
N ALA A 220 -24.06 -5.50 -2.05
CA ALA A 220 -23.76 -6.87 -1.63
C ALA A 220 -24.29 -7.17 -0.23
N LYS A 221 -24.24 -6.20 0.70
CA LYS A 221 -24.83 -6.34 2.04
C LYS A 221 -26.35 -6.53 1.99
N GLU A 222 -27.03 -5.88 1.05
CA GLU A 222 -28.49 -5.95 0.91
C GLU A 222 -28.94 -7.19 0.13
N ASN A 223 -28.23 -7.55 -0.94
CA ASN A 223 -28.65 -8.53 -1.92
C ASN A 223 -27.86 -9.85 -1.87
N GLY A 224 -26.80 -9.93 -1.06
CA GLY A 224 -25.88 -11.05 -0.95
C GLY A 224 -24.68 -10.95 -1.90
N SER A 225 -24.83 -10.30 -3.05
CA SER A 225 -23.73 -10.03 -3.98
C SER A 225 -23.95 -8.76 -4.80
N ALA A 226 -22.87 -8.22 -5.35
CA ALA A 226 -22.85 -7.08 -6.27
C ALA A 226 -21.68 -7.23 -7.24
N HIS A 227 -21.78 -6.60 -8.41
CA HIS A 227 -20.71 -6.63 -9.41
C HIS A 227 -20.59 -5.30 -10.13
N PHE A 228 -19.39 -5.01 -10.63
CA PHE A 228 -19.15 -3.84 -11.47
C PHE A 228 -17.93 -4.07 -12.37
N GLU A 229 -17.83 -3.25 -13.41
CA GLU A 229 -16.71 -3.25 -14.35
C GLU A 229 -16.01 -1.89 -14.36
N VAL A 230 -14.68 -1.91 -14.48
CA VAL A 230 -13.80 -0.76 -14.52
C VAL A 230 -13.04 -0.79 -15.84
N ASP A 231 -13.11 0.33 -16.57
CA ASP A 231 -12.43 0.57 -17.85
C ASP A 231 -12.62 -0.54 -18.90
N GLY A 232 -13.70 -1.33 -18.83
CA GLY A 232 -14.00 -2.36 -19.82
C GLY A 232 -13.11 -3.61 -19.76
N CYS A 233 -12.21 -3.72 -18.77
CA CYS A 233 -11.26 -4.82 -18.69
C CYS A 233 -11.08 -5.40 -17.29
N LEU A 234 -11.47 -4.69 -16.24
CA LEU A 234 -11.32 -5.15 -14.85
C LEU A 234 -12.70 -5.30 -14.21
N ARG A 235 -13.10 -6.53 -13.92
CA ARG A 235 -14.40 -6.86 -13.33
C ARG A 235 -14.25 -7.24 -11.87
N PHE A 236 -15.22 -6.84 -11.06
CA PHE A 236 -15.29 -7.16 -9.64
C PHE A 236 -16.61 -7.84 -9.31
N LEU A 237 -16.53 -8.82 -8.43
CA LEU A 237 -17.63 -9.46 -7.73
C LEU A 237 -17.39 -9.28 -6.23
N ILE A 238 -18.38 -8.71 -5.55
CA ILE A 238 -18.41 -8.58 -4.09
C ILE A 238 -19.51 -9.49 -3.59
N THR A 239 -19.22 -10.36 -2.62
CA THR A 239 -20.20 -11.30 -2.09
C THR A 239 -20.07 -11.45 -0.59
N THR A 240 -21.20 -11.61 0.11
CA THR A 240 -21.25 -11.97 1.53
C THR A 240 -21.45 -13.47 1.74
N THR A 241 -21.51 -14.26 0.66
CA THR A 241 -21.67 -15.72 0.70
C THR A 241 -20.36 -16.43 0.39
N ASP A 242 -20.08 -17.50 1.14
CA ASP A 242 -18.95 -18.38 0.86
C ASP A 242 -19.14 -19.19 -0.43
N GLU A 243 -20.40 -19.36 -0.85
CA GLU A 243 -20.77 -20.05 -2.09
C GLU A 243 -20.96 -19.02 -3.21
N VAL A 244 -20.01 -18.98 -4.14
CA VAL A 244 -20.15 -18.27 -5.42
C VAL A 244 -20.85 -19.20 -6.40
N GLY A 245 -22.08 -18.87 -6.76
CA GLY A 245 -22.87 -19.64 -7.71
C GLY A 245 -22.35 -19.54 -9.14
N ARG A 246 -22.91 -20.38 -10.02
CA ARG A 246 -22.57 -20.36 -11.45
C ARG A 246 -22.92 -19.02 -12.09
N SER A 247 -24.03 -18.40 -11.71
CA SER A 247 -24.46 -17.09 -12.20
C SER A 247 -23.43 -15.98 -11.95
N GLU A 248 -22.82 -15.98 -10.76
CA GLU A 248 -21.83 -15.00 -10.35
C GLU A 248 -20.49 -15.23 -11.06
N MET A 249 -20.11 -16.48 -11.27
CA MET A 249 -18.96 -16.82 -12.10
C MET A 249 -19.18 -16.44 -13.56
N ASP A 250 -20.38 -16.68 -14.10
CA ASP A 250 -20.72 -16.27 -15.46
C ASP A 250 -20.57 -14.74 -15.59
N ILE A 251 -20.98 -13.94 -14.59
CA ILE A 251 -20.76 -12.47 -14.61
C ILE A 251 -19.27 -12.09 -14.71
N LEU A 252 -18.40 -12.75 -13.94
CA LEU A 252 -16.97 -12.45 -13.99
C LEU A 252 -16.35 -12.86 -15.32
N PHE A 253 -16.69 -14.03 -15.85
CA PHE A 253 -15.97 -14.65 -16.97
C PHE A 253 -16.70 -14.59 -18.32
N ASP A 254 -17.90 -14.01 -18.40
CA ASP A 254 -18.66 -13.95 -19.66
C ASP A 254 -17.86 -13.23 -20.76
N GLY A 255 -17.71 -13.92 -21.90
CA GLY A 255 -16.94 -13.44 -23.04
C GLY A 255 -15.42 -13.37 -22.84
N VAL A 256 -14.87 -13.86 -21.73
CA VAL A 256 -13.43 -13.81 -21.44
C VAL A 256 -12.79 -15.16 -21.69
N GLU A 257 -11.68 -15.18 -22.43
CA GLU A 257 -10.91 -16.39 -22.63
C GLU A 257 -10.09 -16.73 -21.36
N PRO A 258 -10.20 -17.95 -20.80
CA PRO A 258 -9.50 -18.30 -19.58
C PRO A 258 -7.98 -18.11 -19.64
N SER A 259 -7.38 -18.36 -20.80
CA SER A 259 -5.92 -18.22 -21.05
C SER A 259 -5.44 -16.76 -21.01
N SER A 260 -6.35 -15.79 -21.10
CA SER A 260 -6.07 -14.36 -21.07
C SER A 260 -6.81 -13.64 -19.95
N SER A 261 -7.00 -14.33 -18.83
CA SER A 261 -7.64 -13.79 -17.63
C SER A 261 -6.71 -13.88 -16.44
N LEU A 262 -6.68 -12.83 -15.61
CA LEU A 262 -5.98 -12.83 -14.34
C LEU A 262 -7.00 -12.63 -13.22
N CYS A 263 -7.12 -13.61 -12.34
CA CYS A 263 -8.05 -13.55 -11.22
C CYS A 263 -7.31 -13.21 -9.93
N ASN A 264 -7.90 -12.33 -9.11
CA ASN A 264 -7.32 -11.96 -7.83
C ASN A 264 -8.39 -11.95 -6.73
N PHE A 265 -8.06 -12.59 -5.61
CA PHE A 265 -8.86 -12.60 -4.39
C PHE A 265 -8.29 -11.55 -3.44
N VAL A 266 -8.84 -10.34 -3.46
CA VAL A 266 -8.30 -9.21 -2.67
C VAL A 266 -8.28 -9.54 -1.18
N ASN A 267 -9.24 -10.34 -0.70
CA ASN A 267 -9.28 -10.85 0.66
C ASN A 267 -8.04 -11.68 1.04
N GLN A 268 -7.48 -12.46 0.11
CA GLN A 268 -6.27 -13.23 0.38
C GLN A 268 -5.07 -12.32 0.60
N LEU A 269 -4.99 -11.19 -0.11
CA LEU A 269 -3.93 -10.20 0.09
C LEU A 269 -3.96 -9.61 1.51
N LYS A 270 -5.16 -9.31 2.02
CA LYS A 270 -5.39 -8.87 3.41
C LYS A 270 -5.06 -9.98 4.41
N THR A 271 -5.62 -11.18 4.24
CA THR A 271 -5.47 -12.30 5.19
C THR A 271 -4.02 -12.78 5.28
N ASN A 272 -3.28 -12.75 4.16
CA ASN A 272 -1.86 -13.07 4.12
C ASN A 272 -0.96 -11.90 4.56
N MET A 273 -1.54 -10.78 5.01
CA MET A 273 -0.83 -9.59 5.50
C MET A 273 0.11 -8.95 4.46
N LEU A 274 -0.31 -8.96 3.18
CA LEU A 274 0.49 -8.54 2.02
C LEU A 274 0.19 -7.10 1.53
N TRP A 275 -0.66 -6.34 2.23
CA TRP A 275 -1.00 -4.96 1.83
C TRP A 275 0.18 -3.99 1.81
N GLY A 276 1.26 -4.31 2.54
CA GLY A 276 2.57 -3.71 2.35
C GLY A 276 2.62 -2.18 2.37
N CYS A 277 2.87 -1.58 1.20
CA CYS A 277 3.09 -0.14 1.00
C CYS A 277 1.97 0.55 0.19
N TYR A 278 0.85 -0.14 0.03
CA TYR A 278 -0.28 0.33 -0.73
C TYR A 278 -1.22 1.18 0.12
N PHE A 279 -2.11 1.91 -0.54
CA PHE A 279 -3.07 2.77 0.14
C PHE A 279 -3.92 1.95 1.12
N PRO A 280 -4.03 2.36 2.40
CA PRO A 280 -4.69 1.53 3.40
C PRO A 280 -6.15 1.29 3.06
N TYR A 281 -6.58 0.02 2.98
CA TYR A 281 -8.00 -0.32 2.82
C TYR A 281 -8.87 0.23 3.96
N ALA A 282 -8.28 0.47 5.13
CA ALA A 282 -8.94 1.15 6.24
C ALA A 282 -9.32 2.61 5.91
N LEU A 283 -8.57 3.30 5.03
CA LEU A 283 -8.97 4.61 4.51
C LEU A 283 -9.96 4.50 3.35
N THR A 284 -9.80 3.50 2.47
CA THR A 284 -10.74 3.26 1.36
C THR A 284 -12.14 2.90 1.86
N LEU A 285 -12.22 1.98 2.82
CA LEU A 285 -13.47 1.54 3.46
C LEU A 285 -13.74 2.45 4.66
N SER A 286 -14.21 3.67 4.40
CA SER A 286 -14.49 4.67 5.43
C SER A 286 -15.72 4.36 6.26
N GLU A 287 -16.70 3.68 5.67
CA GLU A 287 -17.89 3.20 6.38
C GLU A 287 -17.51 2.08 7.38
N PRO A 288 -17.79 2.24 8.69
CA PRO A 288 -17.31 1.31 9.72
C PRO A 288 -17.78 -0.12 9.51
N ASP A 289 -19.03 -0.29 9.07
CA ASP A 289 -19.60 -1.61 8.77
C ASP A 289 -18.86 -2.29 7.62
N HIS A 290 -18.52 -1.55 6.55
CA HIS A 290 -17.79 -2.10 5.40
C HIS A 290 -16.38 -2.55 5.80
N TYR A 291 -15.68 -1.73 6.59
CA TYR A 291 -14.37 -2.09 7.12
C TYR A 291 -14.46 -3.32 8.02
N ALA A 292 -15.42 -3.38 8.95
CA ALA A 292 -15.59 -4.51 9.85
C ALA A 292 -15.87 -5.81 9.11
N MET A 293 -16.80 -5.80 8.14
CA MET A 293 -17.10 -6.97 7.31
C MET A 293 -15.86 -7.44 6.53
N PHE A 294 -15.09 -6.52 5.94
CA PHE A 294 -13.88 -6.87 5.18
C PHE A 294 -12.79 -7.46 6.09
N VAL A 295 -12.56 -6.88 7.27
CA VAL A 295 -11.58 -7.39 8.25
C VAL A 295 -11.97 -8.78 8.74
N ARG A 296 -13.23 -9.00 9.12
CA ARG A 296 -13.72 -10.31 9.61
C ARG A 296 -13.76 -11.38 8.52
N GLY A 297 -13.83 -10.97 7.26
CA GLY A 297 -14.01 -11.88 6.14
C GLY A 297 -15.47 -12.18 5.82
N ASP A 298 -16.40 -11.42 6.41
CA ASP A 298 -17.85 -11.52 6.15
C ASP A 298 -18.24 -11.05 4.74
N ILE A 299 -17.31 -10.41 4.04
CA ILE A 299 -17.45 -10.00 2.64
C ILE A 299 -16.18 -10.30 1.87
N SER A 300 -16.34 -10.87 0.68
CA SER A 300 -15.27 -11.25 -0.24
C SER A 300 -15.28 -10.39 -1.49
N ILE A 301 -14.10 -9.94 -1.92
CA ILE A 301 -13.87 -9.20 -3.16
C ILE A 301 -13.04 -10.09 -4.09
N ILE A 302 -13.67 -10.48 -5.19
CA ILE A 302 -13.07 -11.27 -6.26
C ILE A 302 -12.98 -10.37 -7.48
N SER A 303 -11.86 -10.42 -8.19
CA SER A 303 -11.66 -9.65 -9.40
C SER A 303 -11.11 -10.49 -10.54
N MET A 304 -11.42 -10.08 -11.76
CA MET A 304 -10.94 -10.68 -13.00
C MET A 304 -10.50 -9.55 -13.93
N LEU A 305 -9.24 -9.60 -14.36
CA LEU A 305 -8.68 -8.74 -15.39
C LEU A 305 -8.63 -9.50 -16.72
N ASP A 306 -9.35 -9.00 -17.72
CA ASP A 306 -9.26 -9.47 -19.11
C ASP A 306 -8.05 -8.79 -19.77
N LEU A 307 -6.99 -9.57 -19.97
CA LEU A 307 -5.72 -9.10 -20.51
C LEU A 307 -5.84 -8.66 -21.98
N LYS A 308 -6.74 -9.30 -22.76
CA LYS A 308 -6.97 -8.92 -24.16
C LYS A 308 -7.76 -7.63 -24.24
N ALA A 309 -8.80 -7.48 -23.42
CA ALA A 309 -9.54 -6.24 -23.33
C ALA A 309 -8.64 -5.10 -22.88
N PHE A 310 -7.79 -5.31 -21.86
CA PHE A 310 -6.83 -4.31 -21.40
C PHE A 310 -5.89 -3.86 -22.53
N ALA A 311 -5.22 -4.81 -23.19
CA ALA A 311 -4.28 -4.50 -24.28
C ALA A 311 -4.96 -3.75 -25.44
N ARG A 312 -6.18 -4.14 -25.78
CA ARG A 312 -6.99 -3.50 -26.84
C ARG A 312 -7.47 -2.10 -26.45
N ILE A 313 -7.88 -1.89 -25.20
CA ILE A 313 -8.45 -0.61 -24.74
C ILE A 313 -7.35 0.43 -24.59
N PHE A 314 -6.16 0.01 -24.15
CA PHE A 314 -5.04 0.90 -23.89
C PHE A 314 -3.95 0.90 -24.96
N SER A 315 -4.21 0.27 -26.11
CA SER A 315 -3.33 0.38 -27.28
C SER A 315 -3.07 1.85 -27.60
N VAL A 316 -1.82 2.19 -27.91
CA VAL A 316 -1.41 3.55 -28.24
C VAL A 316 -1.29 3.71 -29.75
N ASP A 317 -1.55 4.93 -30.25
CA ASP A 317 -1.31 5.23 -31.66
C ASP A 317 0.16 4.95 -32.00
N GLY A 318 0.41 4.20 -33.08
CA GLY A 318 1.77 3.85 -33.51
C GLY A 318 2.49 2.84 -32.60
N GLY A 319 1.78 2.15 -31.71
CA GLY A 319 2.40 1.19 -30.79
C GLY A 319 1.46 0.12 -30.23
N THR A 320 1.99 -0.70 -29.33
CA THR A 320 1.32 -1.87 -28.75
C THR A 320 1.45 -1.90 -27.24
N VAL A 321 0.47 -2.54 -26.59
CA VAL A 321 0.47 -2.79 -25.15
C VAL A 321 0.42 -4.29 -24.93
N ASP A 322 1.44 -4.82 -24.26
CA ASP A 322 1.54 -6.23 -23.88
C ASP A 322 1.58 -6.35 -22.36
N ILE A 323 0.85 -7.32 -21.81
CA ILE A 323 0.93 -7.66 -20.39
C ILE A 323 1.71 -8.96 -20.24
N GLU A 324 2.78 -8.89 -19.45
CA GLU A 324 3.42 -10.07 -18.88
C GLU A 324 2.77 -10.36 -17.52
N ALA A 325 2.07 -11.49 -17.43
CA ALA A 325 1.46 -11.97 -16.19
C ALA A 325 1.94 -13.39 -15.91
N THR A 326 2.80 -13.52 -14.91
CA THR A 326 3.28 -14.80 -14.37
C THR A 326 2.97 -14.87 -12.87
N GLU A 327 3.36 -15.95 -12.20
CA GLU A 327 3.18 -16.08 -10.74
C GLU A 327 3.93 -14.99 -9.96
N ASP A 328 5.09 -14.55 -10.47
CA ASP A 328 5.99 -13.63 -9.76
C ASP A 328 6.00 -12.21 -10.34
N VAL A 329 5.41 -12.01 -11.53
CA VAL A 329 5.55 -10.76 -12.29
C VAL A 329 4.23 -10.37 -12.94
N LEU A 330 3.77 -9.16 -12.66
CA LEU A 330 2.74 -8.48 -13.45
C LEU A 330 3.27 -7.17 -14.03
N GLN A 331 3.54 -7.10 -15.33
CA GLN A 331 4.07 -5.88 -15.94
C GLN A 331 3.33 -5.54 -17.22
N CYS A 332 3.20 -4.25 -17.49
CA CYS A 332 2.66 -3.76 -18.76
C CYS A 332 3.79 -3.10 -19.55
N LYS A 333 4.07 -3.66 -20.73
CA LYS A 333 5.03 -3.13 -21.68
C LYS A 333 4.28 -2.33 -22.73
N ILE A 334 4.69 -1.08 -22.92
CA ILE A 334 4.18 -0.18 -23.96
C ILE A 334 5.29 -0.03 -24.99
N SER A 335 5.08 -0.54 -26.20
CA SER A 335 6.05 -0.49 -27.30
C SER A 335 5.65 0.59 -28.32
N PHE A 336 6.63 1.29 -28.88
CA PHE A 336 6.42 2.37 -29.87
C PHE A 336 6.96 1.93 -31.23
N GLU A 337 6.14 1.20 -31.98
CA GLU A 337 6.50 0.59 -33.27
C GLU A 337 6.87 1.64 -34.32
N GLU A 338 6.24 2.81 -34.28
CA GLU A 338 6.59 3.92 -35.18
C GLU A 338 8.01 4.48 -34.96
N LEU A 339 8.63 4.20 -33.81
CA LEU A 339 9.98 4.62 -33.45
C LEU A 339 11.00 3.49 -33.60
N GLU A 340 10.64 2.40 -34.28
CA GLU A 340 11.54 1.27 -34.50
C GLU A 340 12.84 1.69 -35.21
N SER A 341 13.96 1.15 -34.73
CA SER A 341 15.30 1.43 -35.22
C SER A 341 16.12 0.15 -35.37
N ASP A 342 17.34 0.25 -35.90
CA ASP A 342 18.27 -0.89 -36.01
C ASP A 342 18.61 -1.54 -34.65
N VAL A 343 18.36 -0.86 -33.54
CA VAL A 343 18.61 -1.34 -32.16
C VAL A 343 17.35 -2.00 -31.56
N GLY A 344 16.22 -1.94 -32.27
CA GLY A 344 14.93 -2.50 -31.87
C GLY A 344 13.85 -1.44 -31.63
N THR A 345 12.66 -1.90 -31.26
CA THR A 345 11.50 -1.07 -30.93
C THR A 345 11.66 -0.47 -29.52
N PRO A 346 11.63 0.86 -29.37
CA PRO A 346 11.61 1.50 -28.07
C PRO A 346 10.39 1.06 -27.25
N PHE A 347 10.57 0.89 -25.94
CA PHE A 347 9.49 0.50 -25.05
C PHE A 347 9.64 1.10 -23.66
N PHE A 348 8.51 1.16 -22.94
CA PHE A 348 8.43 1.54 -21.54
C PHE A 348 7.73 0.43 -20.74
N ILE A 349 8.17 0.20 -19.50
CA ILE A 349 7.57 -0.80 -18.62
C ILE A 349 6.90 -0.14 -17.43
N VAL A 350 5.60 -0.38 -17.30
CA VAL A 350 4.85 -0.18 -16.06
C VAL A 350 5.09 -1.38 -15.17
N GLY A 351 5.91 -1.20 -14.15
CA GLY A 351 6.34 -2.28 -13.27
C GLY A 351 5.25 -2.81 -12.34
N ASP A 352 5.52 -3.97 -11.76
CA ASP A 352 4.63 -4.75 -10.89
C ASP A 352 3.93 -3.96 -9.80
N HIS A 353 4.67 -3.20 -9.01
CA HIS A 353 4.06 -2.39 -7.95
C HIS A 353 3.10 -1.30 -8.43
N MET A 354 3.22 -0.84 -9.67
CA MET A 354 2.26 0.11 -10.22
C MET A 354 1.02 -0.62 -10.72
N MET A 355 1.20 -1.74 -11.45
CA MET A 355 0.09 -2.57 -11.90
C MET A 355 -0.77 -3.09 -10.73
N ASN A 356 -0.13 -3.56 -9.66
CA ASN A 356 -0.82 -4.07 -8.47
C ASN A 356 -1.69 -3.03 -7.76
N ARG A 357 -1.48 -1.72 -7.98
CA ARG A 357 -2.34 -0.67 -7.40
C ARG A 357 -3.77 -0.69 -7.93
N MET A 358 -4.06 -1.41 -9.01
CA MET A 358 -5.44 -1.67 -9.44
C MET A 358 -6.25 -2.39 -8.34
N TRP A 359 -5.62 -3.29 -7.56
CA TRP A 359 -6.32 -4.06 -6.52
C TRP A 359 -6.10 -3.54 -5.11
N PHE A 360 -4.90 -3.03 -4.81
CA PHE A 360 -4.61 -2.56 -3.46
C PHE A 360 -5.04 -1.11 -3.21
N ASP A 361 -4.89 -0.24 -4.20
CA ASP A 361 -5.27 1.18 -4.10
C ASP A 361 -6.60 1.47 -4.80
N PHE A 362 -7.16 0.49 -5.52
CA PHE A 362 -8.34 0.63 -6.37
C PHE A 362 -8.17 1.75 -7.42
N LEU A 363 -6.99 1.84 -8.04
CA LEU A 363 -6.71 2.81 -9.10
C LEU A 363 -7.22 2.36 -10.45
N LEU A 364 -7.72 3.31 -11.24
CA LEU A 364 -8.18 3.06 -12.60
C LEU A 364 -7.04 2.52 -13.48
N PRO A 365 -7.24 1.39 -14.19
CA PRO A 365 -6.33 0.91 -15.23
C PRO A 365 -5.94 2.01 -16.24
N SER A 366 -6.92 2.80 -16.69
CA SER A 366 -6.73 3.92 -17.61
C SER A 366 -5.80 4.98 -17.06
N TRP A 367 -5.91 5.31 -15.77
CA TRP A 367 -5.02 6.27 -15.14
C TRP A 367 -3.59 5.74 -15.09
N ILE A 368 -3.39 4.48 -14.69
CA ILE A 368 -2.06 3.87 -14.61
C ILE A 368 -1.37 3.95 -15.97
N VAL A 369 -2.02 3.49 -17.04
CA VAL A 369 -1.41 3.44 -18.37
C VAL A 369 -1.19 4.84 -18.95
N GLN A 370 -2.22 5.70 -18.91
CA GLN A 370 -2.12 7.05 -19.49
C GLN A 370 -1.06 7.89 -18.80
N ASN A 371 -1.03 7.90 -17.47
CA ASN A 371 -0.04 8.67 -16.73
C ASN A 371 1.38 8.13 -16.96
N SER A 372 1.57 6.81 -17.05
CA SER A 372 2.87 6.23 -17.40
C SER A 372 3.34 6.64 -18.79
N ARG A 373 2.45 6.66 -19.77
CA ARG A 373 2.73 7.15 -21.12
C ARG A 373 3.13 8.63 -21.11
N ASP A 374 2.31 9.48 -20.51
CA ASP A 374 2.55 10.93 -20.50
C ASP A 374 3.88 11.28 -19.79
N MET A 375 4.20 10.54 -18.72
CA MET A 375 5.48 10.65 -18.01
C MET A 375 6.68 10.26 -18.89
N MET A 376 6.54 9.20 -19.68
CA MET A 376 7.56 8.78 -20.63
C MET A 376 7.77 9.84 -21.71
N GLU A 377 6.69 10.34 -22.33
CA GLU A 377 6.79 11.39 -23.37
C GLU A 377 7.52 12.63 -22.84
N LYS A 378 7.24 13.04 -21.59
CA LYS A 378 7.95 14.14 -20.93
C LYS A 378 9.42 13.82 -20.68
N THR A 379 9.74 12.60 -20.26
CA THR A 379 11.12 12.17 -19.97
C THR A 379 11.96 12.15 -21.23
N VAL A 380 11.43 11.59 -22.33
CA VAL A 380 12.12 11.59 -23.63
C VAL A 380 12.44 13.01 -24.10
N ARG A 381 11.45 13.91 -24.08
CA ARG A 381 11.66 15.33 -24.45
C ARG A 381 12.70 16.02 -23.56
N PHE A 382 12.74 15.69 -22.27
CA PHE A 382 13.74 16.22 -21.34
C PHE A 382 15.15 15.75 -21.72
N LEU A 383 15.32 14.45 -22.02
CA LEU A 383 16.60 13.88 -22.41
C LEU A 383 17.09 14.48 -23.74
N GLU A 384 16.22 14.58 -24.76
CA GLU A 384 16.54 15.22 -26.04
C GLU A 384 17.03 16.66 -25.87
N ALA A 385 16.40 17.43 -24.97
CA ALA A 385 16.80 18.80 -24.69
C ALA A 385 18.17 18.90 -23.98
N GLN A 386 18.65 17.84 -23.34
CA GLN A 386 20.00 17.77 -22.78
C GLN A 386 21.04 17.41 -23.84
N THR A 387 20.73 16.50 -24.77
CA THR A 387 21.65 16.08 -25.85
C THR A 387 21.94 17.19 -26.86
N VAL A 388 21.06 18.18 -27.03
CA VAL A 388 21.28 19.34 -27.91
C VAL A 388 22.24 20.39 -27.29
N LYS A 389 22.61 20.23 -26.00
CA LYS A 389 23.53 21.14 -25.30
C LYS A 389 24.98 20.64 -25.19
N GLU A 390 25.26 19.44 -25.70
CA GLU A 390 26.62 18.92 -25.93
C GLU A 390 26.98 19.04 -27.41
#